data_AF-A0A9N7PHR6-F1
#
_entry.id   AF-A0A9N7PHR6-F1
#
_cell.length_a   1.000
_cell.length_b   1.000
_cell.length_c   1.000
_cell.angle_alpha   90.00
_cell.angle_beta   90.00
_cell.angle_gamma   90.00
#
_symmetry.space_group_name_H-M   'P 1'
#
loop_
_entity.id
_entity.type
_entity.pdbx_description
1 polymer ?
#
loop_
_entity_poly.entity_id
_entity_poly.type
_entity_poly.pdbx_seq_one_letter_code
_entity_poly.pdbx_strand_id
1 'polypeptide(L)'
;MFYLIMFLKVIILEYLLIFFHEIVHFITSLILGFKCTFYYVIPFTLYKKDNKLKFKLNEGFENVSTSRMHFKSVKITSDKEYNLLIKKLQILLWIGPIFDFTIFVILFSIGLCIPKYFFLTLTSLFHFTISTLNFFNSDGKYAIGSKEDYRIAFNLVRDITLCGSGNIDYDTKKFMTNKHLQISQSISLSEFDVHNLWNFLNNIYFYTNSLLSYINKDLLFLDDSTESFLDSLIDDFDKIKSLDYRQTKKTSISIILYFIYTKIKYKNFIPEKNILDKVYIGCNSEYYRKLIRYYFYGEYMYKNYLLNEKNMTDINLNCDGYNKLLITVVNKNLNL
;
A
#
# COMPACT_ATOMS: atom_id res chain seq x y z
N MET A 1 40.92 13.08 0.37
CA MET A 1 40.94 11.60 0.37
C MET A 1 40.31 11.00 1.63
N PHE A 2 40.70 11.41 2.84
CA PHE A 2 40.12 10.92 4.11
C PHE A 2 38.58 11.08 4.20
N TYR A 3 38.06 12.29 3.97
CA TYR A 3 36.61 12.55 3.98
C TYR A 3 35.83 11.75 2.93
N LEU A 4 36.42 11.52 1.75
CA LEU A 4 35.81 10.70 0.70
C LEU A 4 35.69 9.23 1.12
N ILE A 5 36.76 8.66 1.71
CA ILE A 5 36.76 7.30 2.24
C ILE A 5 35.74 7.16 3.38
N MET A 6 35.65 8.17 4.25
CA MET A 6 34.67 8.21 5.32
C MET A 6 33.24 8.22 4.78
N PHE A 7 32.95 9.08 3.80
CA PHE A 7 31.65 9.15 3.14
C PHE A 7 31.25 7.83 2.47
N LEU A 8 32.18 7.19 1.74
CA LEU A 8 31.94 5.87 1.13
C LEU A 8 31.63 4.80 2.17
N LYS A 9 32.36 4.78 3.30
CA LYS A 9 32.07 3.86 4.41
C LYS A 9 30.68 4.07 4.99
N VAL A 10 30.27 5.33 5.17
CA VAL A 10 28.92 5.67 5.67
C VAL A 10 27.85 5.15 4.72
N ILE A 11 27.97 5.38 3.41
CA ILE A 11 27.00 4.89 2.41
C ILE A 11 26.91 3.36 2.43
N ILE A 12 28.05 2.66 2.40
CA ILE A 12 28.07 1.20 2.39
C ILE A 12 27.41 0.64 3.66
N LEU A 13 27.72 1.21 4.82
CA LEU A 13 27.10 0.80 6.07
C LEU A 13 25.61 1.09 6.08
N GLU A 14 25.17 2.27 5.64
CA GLU A 14 23.74 2.62 5.59
C GLU A 14 22.96 1.61 4.75
N TYR A 15 23.49 1.26 3.58
CA TYR A 15 22.89 0.24 2.73
C TYR A 15 22.79 -1.13 3.44
N LEU A 16 23.85 -1.55 4.15
CA LEU A 16 23.81 -2.78 4.94
C LEU A 16 22.78 -2.71 6.07
N LEU A 17 22.62 -1.56 6.73
CA LEU A 17 21.63 -1.38 7.80
C LEU A 17 20.20 -1.51 7.27
N ILE A 18 19.89 -0.85 6.15
CA ILE A 18 18.59 -0.98 5.47
C ILE A 18 18.34 -2.44 5.07
N PHE A 19 19.36 -3.12 4.55
CA PHE A 19 19.24 -4.54 4.19
C PHE A 19 18.95 -5.42 5.42
N PHE A 20 19.64 -5.20 6.53
CA PHE A 20 19.42 -5.96 7.76
C PHE A 20 18.07 -5.66 8.41
N HIS A 21 17.60 -4.41 8.37
CA HIS A 21 16.26 -4.03 8.82
C HIS A 21 15.19 -4.91 8.18
N GLU A 22 15.24 -5.05 6.86
CA GLU A 22 14.28 -5.85 6.10
C GLU A 22 14.46 -7.36 6.31
N ILE A 23 15.70 -7.81 6.51
CA ILE A 23 15.96 -9.20 6.91
C ILE A 23 15.29 -9.52 8.23
N VAL A 24 15.35 -8.61 9.22
CA VAL A 24 14.72 -8.84 10.53
C VAL A 24 13.20 -8.94 10.38
N HIS A 25 12.58 -8.11 9.53
CA HIS A 25 11.17 -8.27 9.17
C HIS A 25 10.90 -9.64 8.54
N PHE A 26 11.72 -10.05 7.57
CA PHE A 26 11.58 -11.35 6.91
C PHE A 26 11.68 -12.52 7.90
N ILE A 27 12.70 -12.55 8.75
CA ILE A 27 12.90 -13.59 9.78
C ILE A 27 11.70 -13.62 10.73
N THR A 28 11.28 -12.46 11.23
CA THR A 28 10.11 -12.34 12.10
C THR A 28 8.84 -12.86 11.42
N SER A 29 8.67 -12.57 10.12
CA SER A 29 7.52 -13.07 9.37
C SER A 29 7.46 -14.61 9.35
N LEU A 30 8.61 -15.28 9.22
CA LEU A 30 8.71 -16.73 9.26
C LEU A 30 8.37 -17.29 10.65
N ILE A 31 8.90 -16.66 11.71
CA ILE A 31 8.63 -17.04 13.10
C ILE A 31 7.14 -16.90 13.43
N LEU A 32 6.48 -15.85 12.93
CA LEU A 32 5.05 -15.63 13.12
C LEU A 32 4.15 -16.56 12.28
N GLY A 33 4.75 -17.36 11.40
CA GLY A 33 4.11 -18.36 10.55
C GLY A 33 3.58 -17.83 9.22
N PHE A 34 3.98 -16.63 8.80
CA PHE A 34 3.59 -16.09 7.50
C PHE A 34 4.35 -16.79 6.37
N LYS A 35 3.62 -17.16 5.31
CA LYS A 35 4.20 -17.81 4.13
C LYS A 35 4.50 -16.75 3.07
N CYS A 36 5.73 -16.24 3.07
CA CYS A 36 6.18 -15.24 2.11
C CYS A 36 6.09 -15.77 0.66
N THR A 37 5.59 -14.93 -0.25
CA THR A 37 5.46 -15.22 -1.69
C THR A 37 6.32 -14.28 -2.52
N PHE A 38 6.61 -13.09 -2.00
CA PHE A 38 7.44 -12.09 -2.64
C PHE A 38 8.17 -11.31 -1.55
N TYR A 39 9.47 -11.15 -1.72
CA TYR A 39 10.36 -10.39 -0.87
C TYR A 39 11.32 -9.65 -1.79
N TYR A 40 11.33 -8.33 -1.68
CA TYR A 40 12.21 -7.45 -2.42
C TYR A 40 12.96 -6.58 -1.43
N VAL A 41 14.26 -6.48 -1.60
CA VAL A 41 15.14 -5.51 -0.94
C VAL A 41 16.25 -5.20 -1.92
N ILE A 42 16.37 -3.95 -2.33
CA ILE A 42 17.31 -3.55 -3.39
C ILE A 42 18.71 -4.12 -3.15
N PRO A 43 19.38 -4.67 -4.19
CA PRO A 43 18.89 -4.94 -5.56
C PRO A 43 18.23 -6.33 -5.70
N PHE A 44 18.04 -7.06 -4.60
CA PHE A 44 17.60 -8.45 -4.58
C PHE A 44 16.08 -8.57 -4.61
N THR A 45 15.57 -9.41 -5.51
CA THR A 45 14.17 -9.83 -5.50
C THR A 45 14.10 -11.35 -5.37
N LEU A 46 13.42 -11.82 -4.33
CA LEU A 46 12.98 -13.20 -4.15
C LEU A 46 11.47 -13.24 -4.41
N TYR A 47 11.04 -14.01 -5.38
CA TYR A 47 9.62 -14.09 -5.71
C TYR A 47 9.23 -15.51 -6.10
N LYS A 48 7.97 -15.84 -5.85
CA LYS A 48 7.40 -17.11 -6.25
C LYS A 48 6.66 -16.93 -7.57
N LYS A 49 7.06 -17.65 -8.61
CA LYS A 49 6.37 -17.67 -9.92
C LYS A 49 6.25 -19.12 -10.40
N ASP A 50 5.05 -19.50 -10.83
CA ASP A 50 4.73 -20.87 -11.28
C ASP A 50 5.10 -21.93 -10.24
N ASN A 51 4.81 -21.65 -8.97
CA ASN A 51 5.20 -22.46 -7.81
C ASN A 51 6.70 -22.63 -7.52
N LYS A 52 7.59 -22.01 -8.30
CA LYS A 52 9.04 -22.03 -8.08
C LYS A 52 9.52 -20.73 -7.45
N LEU A 53 10.43 -20.83 -6.48
CA LEU A 53 11.16 -19.68 -5.96
C LEU A 53 12.15 -19.22 -7.04
N LYS A 54 12.15 -17.94 -7.37
CA LYS A 54 13.07 -17.32 -8.30
C LYS A 54 13.79 -16.18 -7.59
N PHE A 55 15.06 -16.02 -7.93
CA PHE A 55 15.90 -14.91 -7.49
C PHE A 55 16.24 -14.05 -8.70
N LYS A 56 16.18 -12.73 -8.53
CA LYS A 56 16.54 -11.76 -9.56
C LYS A 56 17.33 -10.63 -8.93
N LEU A 57 18.40 -10.24 -9.62
CA LEU A 57 19.07 -8.96 -9.41
C LEU A 57 18.35 -7.92 -10.26
N ASN A 58 17.81 -6.89 -9.63
CA ASN A 58 17.26 -5.74 -10.32
C ASN A 58 18.40 -4.76 -10.61
N GLU A 59 18.53 -4.36 -11.87
CA GLU A 59 19.59 -3.46 -12.35
C GLU A 59 19.41 -2.00 -11.90
N GLY A 60 18.36 -1.69 -11.13
CA GLY A 60 18.10 -0.35 -10.63
C GLY A 60 17.14 -0.31 -9.45
N PHE A 61 17.01 0.89 -8.88
CA PHE A 61 15.99 1.20 -7.87
C PHE A 61 14.61 1.10 -8.52
N GLU A 62 13.70 0.28 -7.99
CA GLU A 62 12.27 0.50 -8.26
C GLU A 62 11.91 1.89 -7.74
N ASN A 63 11.25 2.71 -8.57
CA ASN A 63 11.13 4.17 -8.39
C ASN A 63 10.47 4.62 -7.07
N VAL A 64 9.88 3.71 -6.27
CA VAL A 64 9.00 4.06 -5.15
C VAL A 64 9.27 3.27 -3.87
N SER A 65 10.03 2.17 -3.88
CA SER A 65 10.30 1.37 -2.67
C SER A 65 11.70 0.77 -2.62
N THR A 66 12.32 0.82 -1.43
CA THR A 66 13.60 0.15 -1.12
C THR A 66 13.43 -1.32 -0.79
N SER A 67 12.22 -1.71 -0.38
CA SER A 67 11.88 -3.04 0.10
C SER A 67 10.38 -3.30 0.03
N ARG A 68 10.00 -4.58 0.01
CA ARG A 68 8.60 -5.02 0.01
C ARG A 68 8.45 -6.50 0.34
N MET A 69 7.43 -6.83 1.13
CA MET A 69 7.01 -8.20 1.42
C MET A 69 5.56 -8.45 0.99
N HIS A 70 5.29 -9.70 0.61
CA HIS A 70 3.94 -10.19 0.38
C HIS A 70 3.80 -11.65 0.78
N PHE A 71 2.60 -12.04 1.16
CA PHE A 71 2.32 -13.32 1.77
C PHE A 71 1.19 -14.08 1.06
N LYS A 72 1.12 -15.39 1.32
CA LYS A 72 -0.08 -16.16 1.00
C LYS A 72 -1.27 -15.65 1.80
N SER A 73 -2.46 -15.74 1.20
CA SER A 73 -3.73 -15.43 1.87
C SER A 73 -3.85 -16.21 3.18
N VAL A 74 -4.15 -15.49 4.27
CA VAL A 74 -4.50 -16.07 5.56
C VAL A 74 -6.04 -16.20 5.64
N LYS A 75 -6.53 -17.38 6.04
CA LYS A 75 -7.97 -17.58 6.30
C LYS A 75 -8.33 -16.98 7.66
N ILE A 76 -9.42 -16.21 7.72
CA ILE A 76 -9.98 -15.67 8.96
C ILE A 76 -11.50 -15.78 8.93
N THR A 77 -12.08 -16.21 10.03
CA THR A 77 -13.53 -16.47 10.15
C THR A 77 -14.13 -15.95 11.46
N SER A 78 -13.29 -15.42 12.37
CA SER A 78 -13.73 -14.92 13.67
C SER A 78 -12.95 -13.68 14.14
N ASP A 79 -13.55 -12.93 15.06
CA ASP A 79 -12.91 -11.77 15.70
C ASP A 79 -11.63 -12.14 16.46
N LYS A 80 -11.60 -13.33 17.05
CA LYS A 80 -10.40 -13.84 17.73
C LYS A 80 -9.24 -14.01 16.76
N GLU A 81 -9.48 -14.58 15.58
CA GLU A 81 -8.47 -14.75 14.54
C GLU A 81 -8.03 -13.40 13.95
N TYR A 82 -8.98 -12.50 13.72
CA TYR A 82 -8.72 -11.14 13.25
C TYR A 82 -7.80 -10.36 14.22
N ASN A 83 -8.15 -10.36 15.51
CA ASN A 83 -7.37 -9.68 16.55
C ASN A 83 -6.00 -10.32 16.76
N LEU A 84 -5.90 -11.66 16.66
CA LEU A 84 -4.62 -12.36 16.72
C LEU A 84 -3.73 -11.98 15.52
N LEU A 85 -4.31 -11.91 14.32
CA LEU A 85 -3.61 -11.51 13.11
C LEU A 85 -3.09 -10.08 13.24
N ILE A 86 -3.91 -9.12 13.67
CA ILE A 86 -3.47 -7.74 13.92
C ILE A 86 -2.27 -7.71 14.87
N LYS A 87 -2.34 -8.42 16.00
CA LYS A 87 -1.22 -8.48 16.97
C LYS A 87 0.06 -9.00 16.33
N LYS A 88 -0.03 -10.06 15.51
CA LYS A 88 1.13 -10.57 14.76
C LYS A 88 1.69 -9.54 13.79
N LEU A 89 0.83 -8.83 13.07
CA LEU A 89 1.26 -7.80 12.12
C LEU A 89 1.87 -6.58 12.81
N GLN A 90 1.35 -6.20 13.97
CA GLN A 90 1.97 -5.16 14.80
C GLN A 90 3.37 -5.57 15.27
N ILE A 91 3.56 -6.83 15.71
CA ILE A 91 4.89 -7.34 16.06
C ILE A 91 5.82 -7.29 14.85
N LEU A 92 5.33 -7.74 13.69
CA LEU A 92 6.08 -7.67 12.43
C LEU A 92 6.51 -6.22 12.15
N LEU A 93 5.60 -5.25 12.20
CA LEU A 93 5.91 -3.86 11.89
C LEU A 93 6.83 -3.19 12.92
N TRP A 94 6.79 -3.59 14.19
CA TRP A 94 7.65 -3.01 15.25
C TRP A 94 9.10 -3.50 15.21
N ILE A 95 9.38 -4.67 14.63
CA ILE A 95 10.70 -5.28 14.78
C ILE A 95 11.81 -4.52 14.05
N GLY A 96 11.52 -3.98 12.86
CA GLY A 96 12.46 -3.16 12.10
C GLY A 96 12.87 -1.90 12.86
N PRO A 97 11.92 -1.06 13.33
CA PRO A 97 12.23 0.10 14.17
C PRO A 97 12.98 -0.23 15.47
N ILE A 98 12.66 -1.37 16.11
CA ILE A 98 13.41 -1.83 17.29
C ILE A 98 14.86 -2.16 16.92
N PHE A 99 15.08 -2.81 15.77
CA PHE A 99 16.41 -3.08 15.23
C PHE A 99 17.17 -1.78 14.97
N ASP A 100 16.57 -0.82 14.25
CA ASP A 100 17.21 0.46 13.90
C ASP A 100 17.65 1.23 15.16
N PHE A 101 16.78 1.28 16.18
CA PHE A 101 17.10 1.92 17.45
C PHE A 101 18.23 1.22 18.20
N THR A 102 18.21 -0.11 18.23
CA THR A 102 19.25 -0.92 18.88
C THR A 102 20.62 -0.69 18.21
N ILE A 103 20.65 -0.73 16.88
CA ILE A 103 21.86 -0.48 16.10
C ILE A 103 22.35 0.95 16.28
N PHE A 104 21.45 1.94 16.30
CA PHE A 104 21.80 3.32 16.60
C PHE A 104 22.60 3.42 17.91
N VAL A 105 22.08 2.87 19.01
CA VAL A 105 22.74 2.90 20.33
C VAL A 105 24.12 2.24 20.28
N ILE A 106 24.23 1.07 19.64
CA ILE A 106 25.49 0.32 19.54
C ILE A 106 26.54 1.11 18.74
N LEU A 107 26.20 1.54 17.52
CA LEU A 107 27.14 2.23 16.64
C LEU A 107 27.54 3.60 17.19
N PHE A 108 26.59 4.34 17.76
CA PHE A 108 26.83 5.62 18.39
C PHE A 108 27.82 5.49 19.55
N SER A 109 27.59 4.51 20.44
CA SER A 109 28.44 4.27 21.62
C SER A 109 29.86 3.86 21.22
N ILE A 110 30.02 2.95 20.24
CA ILE A 110 31.33 2.53 19.75
C ILE A 110 32.09 3.71 19.14
N GLY A 111 31.42 4.51 18.30
CA GLY A 111 32.04 5.63 17.61
C GLY A 111 32.46 6.77 18.55
N LEU A 112 31.74 6.99 19.65
CA LEU A 112 32.13 7.96 20.67
C LEU A 112 33.30 7.48 21.54
N CYS A 113 33.32 6.21 21.92
CA CYS A 113 34.34 5.66 22.82
C CYS A 113 35.69 5.43 22.12
N ILE A 114 35.70 5.21 20.81
CA ILE A 114 36.91 4.84 20.07
C ILE A 114 37.12 5.81 18.88
N PRO A 115 38.07 6.78 18.97
CA PRO A 115 38.27 7.82 17.96
C PRO A 115 38.48 7.30 16.52
N LYS A 116 39.12 6.13 16.37
CA LYS A 116 39.32 5.47 15.06
C LYS A 116 38.01 5.12 14.34
N TYR A 117 36.92 4.95 15.10
CA TYR A 117 35.61 4.56 14.59
C TYR A 117 34.58 5.69 14.62
N PHE A 118 35.01 6.96 14.69
CA PHE A 118 34.13 8.13 14.66
C PHE A 118 33.11 8.12 13.50
N PHE A 119 33.45 7.52 12.36
CA PHE A 119 32.53 7.37 11.23
C PHE A 119 31.26 6.56 11.59
N LEU A 120 31.31 5.68 12.59
CA LEU A 120 30.13 4.94 13.08
C LEU A 120 29.13 5.86 13.78
N THR A 121 29.59 6.89 14.48
CA THR A 121 28.72 7.92 15.08
C THR A 121 28.00 8.70 13.99
N LEU A 122 28.71 9.06 12.91
CA LEU A 122 28.07 9.72 11.77
C LEU A 122 27.04 8.80 11.11
N THR A 123 27.41 7.55 10.82
CA THR A 123 26.48 6.55 10.27
C THR A 123 25.24 6.39 11.14
N SER A 124 25.40 6.25 12.47
CA SER A 124 24.26 6.03 13.36
C SER A 124 23.29 7.22 13.37
N LEU A 125 23.80 8.46 13.35
CA LEU A 125 22.97 9.67 13.27
C LEU A 125 22.22 9.77 11.94
N PHE A 126 22.89 9.50 10.82
CA PHE A 126 22.24 9.46 9.51
C PHE A 126 21.16 8.39 9.44
N HIS A 127 21.50 7.17 9.84
CA HIS A 127 20.58 6.04 9.86
C HIS A 127 19.35 6.34 10.70
N PHE A 128 19.53 6.81 11.94
CA PHE A 128 18.44 7.12 12.86
C PHE A 128 17.51 8.21 12.30
N THR A 129 18.06 9.20 11.60
CA THR A 129 17.26 10.24 10.95
C THR A 129 16.39 9.65 9.84
N ILE A 130 16.97 8.81 8.97
CA ILE A 130 16.26 8.17 7.86
C ILE A 130 15.20 7.19 8.39
N SER A 131 15.55 6.34 9.34
CA SER A 131 14.63 5.34 9.91
C SER A 131 13.48 6.00 10.67
N THR A 132 13.72 7.10 11.39
CA THR A 132 12.65 7.85 12.07
C THR A 132 11.65 8.45 11.07
N LEU A 133 12.14 9.04 9.98
CA LEU A 133 11.26 9.57 8.93
C LEU A 133 10.45 8.47 8.25
N ASN A 134 11.07 7.31 8.01
CA ASN A 134 10.38 6.16 7.43
C ASN A 134 9.35 5.56 8.40
N PHE A 135 9.68 5.46 9.69
CA PHE A 135 8.77 4.94 10.71
C PHE A 135 7.39 5.60 10.68
N PHE A 136 7.32 6.94 10.64
CA PHE A 136 6.04 7.64 10.60
C PHE A 136 5.29 7.51 9.26
N ASN A 137 5.99 7.15 8.18
CA ASN A 137 5.41 7.01 6.84
C ASN A 137 5.06 5.55 6.48
N SER A 138 5.66 4.56 7.14
CA SER A 138 5.44 3.12 6.92
C SER A 138 5.16 2.37 8.22
N ASP A 139 6.18 1.78 8.84
CA ASP A 139 6.06 0.78 9.89
C ASP A 139 5.31 1.28 11.11
N GLY A 140 5.69 2.46 11.63
CA GLY A 140 5.05 3.11 12.77
C GLY A 140 3.61 3.51 12.49
N LYS A 141 3.32 4.03 11.29
CA LYS A 141 1.94 4.34 10.87
C LYS A 141 1.04 3.12 11.00
N TYR A 142 1.47 1.95 10.52
CA TYR A 142 0.66 0.75 10.58
C TYR A 142 0.72 0.06 11.94
N ALA A 143 1.86 0.09 12.64
CA ALA A 143 2.04 -0.56 13.94
C ALA A 143 1.24 0.14 15.04
N ILE A 144 1.32 1.47 15.11
CA ILE A 144 0.57 2.29 16.07
C ILE A 144 -0.85 2.53 15.53
N GLY A 145 -0.98 2.95 14.28
CA GLY A 145 -2.27 3.32 13.70
C GLY A 145 -3.26 2.16 13.63
N SER A 146 -2.83 0.91 13.46
CA SER A 146 -3.76 -0.24 13.53
C SER A 146 -4.31 -0.51 14.93
N LYS A 147 -3.70 0.04 15.98
CA LYS A 147 -4.22 0.01 17.35
C LYS A 147 -5.24 1.13 17.61
N GLU A 148 -5.02 2.29 16.98
CA GLU A 148 -5.78 3.51 17.24
C GLU A 148 -6.94 3.72 16.26
N ASP A 149 -6.85 3.18 15.04
CA ASP A 149 -7.82 3.40 13.97
C ASP A 149 -8.20 2.08 13.28
N TYR A 150 -9.47 1.70 13.40
CA TYR A 150 -10.01 0.47 12.83
C TYR A 150 -9.88 0.41 11.30
N ARG A 151 -9.84 1.55 10.60
CA ARG A 151 -9.64 1.61 9.15
C ARG A 151 -8.25 1.17 8.77
N ILE A 152 -7.23 1.59 9.53
CA ILE A 152 -5.84 1.17 9.31
C ILE A 152 -5.72 -0.34 9.59
N ALA A 153 -6.31 -0.81 10.69
CA ALA A 153 -6.34 -2.23 11.04
C ALA A 153 -7.00 -3.09 9.97
N PHE A 154 -8.15 -2.65 9.44
CA PHE A 154 -8.85 -3.32 8.35
C PHE A 154 -8.00 -3.43 7.10
N ASN A 155 -7.37 -2.34 6.67
CA ASN A 155 -6.53 -2.36 5.47
C ASN A 155 -5.33 -3.31 5.65
N LEU A 156 -4.68 -3.27 6.81
CA LEU A 156 -3.55 -4.15 7.13
C LEU A 156 -3.95 -5.64 7.06
N VAL A 157 -5.13 -5.99 7.61
CA VAL A 157 -5.66 -7.36 7.52
C VAL A 157 -6.09 -7.70 6.10
N ARG A 158 -6.76 -6.79 5.39
CA ARG A 158 -7.19 -6.96 4.00
C ARG A 158 -5.99 -7.30 3.11
N ASP A 159 -4.86 -6.65 3.30
CA ASP A 159 -3.68 -6.83 2.47
C ASP A 159 -3.10 -8.26 2.55
N ILE A 160 -3.30 -8.95 3.67
CA ILE A 160 -2.79 -10.32 3.90
C ILE A 160 -3.86 -11.39 3.73
N THR A 161 -5.12 -11.00 3.74
CA THR A 161 -6.26 -11.90 3.55
C THR A 161 -6.77 -11.77 2.12
N LEU A 162 -7.50 -10.70 1.82
CA LEU A 162 -8.11 -10.47 0.51
C LEU A 162 -7.07 -10.18 -0.58
N CYS A 163 -6.00 -9.46 -0.28
CA CYS A 163 -4.96 -9.19 -1.29
C CYS A 163 -3.81 -10.19 -1.24
N GLY A 164 -3.88 -11.23 -0.39
CA GLY A 164 -2.88 -12.29 -0.37
C GLY A 164 -2.91 -13.14 -1.65
N SER A 165 -1.86 -13.93 -1.88
CA SER A 165 -1.80 -14.78 -3.08
C SER A 165 -2.79 -15.96 -2.97
N GLY A 166 -3.45 -16.30 -4.07
CA GLY A 166 -4.34 -17.45 -4.19
C GLY A 166 -5.83 -17.09 -4.12
N ASN A 167 -6.67 -18.13 -4.09
CA ASN A 167 -8.11 -17.98 -3.95
C ASN A 167 -8.47 -17.73 -2.49
N ILE A 168 -9.28 -16.70 -2.23
CA ILE A 168 -9.81 -16.43 -0.89
C ILE A 168 -11.07 -17.25 -0.70
N ASP A 169 -11.17 -17.93 0.44
CA ASP A 169 -12.35 -18.70 0.81
C ASP A 169 -13.54 -17.79 1.12
N TYR A 170 -14.75 -18.33 0.91
CA TYR A 170 -15.98 -17.57 1.09
C TYR A 170 -16.17 -17.08 2.54
N ASP A 171 -15.75 -17.86 3.54
CA ASP A 171 -15.89 -17.49 4.95
C ASP A 171 -15.07 -16.23 5.27
N THR A 172 -13.82 -16.17 4.77
CA THR A 172 -12.98 -14.97 4.87
C THR A 172 -13.61 -13.76 4.19
N LYS A 173 -14.17 -13.94 2.99
CA LYS A 173 -14.88 -12.85 2.28
C LYS A 173 -16.06 -12.33 3.09
N LYS A 174 -16.88 -13.23 3.64
CA LYS A 174 -18.04 -12.89 4.47
C LYS A 174 -17.60 -12.17 5.74
N PHE A 175 -16.59 -12.69 6.43
CA PHE A 175 -16.07 -12.08 7.66
C PHE A 175 -15.53 -10.67 7.40
N MET A 176 -14.70 -10.49 6.37
CA MET A 176 -14.15 -9.19 6.01
C MET A 176 -15.23 -8.22 5.52
N THR A 177 -16.27 -8.71 4.84
CA THR A 177 -17.43 -7.88 4.48
C THR A 177 -18.14 -7.36 5.73
N ASN A 178 -18.40 -8.22 6.73
CA ASN A 178 -19.02 -7.78 7.98
C ASN A 178 -18.15 -6.76 8.73
N LYS A 179 -16.81 -6.92 8.71
CA LYS A 179 -15.90 -5.93 9.28
C LYS A 179 -15.92 -4.60 8.55
N HIS A 180 -15.99 -4.62 7.22
CA HIS A 180 -16.17 -3.41 6.42
C HIS A 180 -17.44 -2.65 6.84
N LEU A 181 -18.58 -3.35 6.95
CA LEU A 181 -19.86 -2.75 7.37
C LEU A 181 -19.78 -2.15 8.78
N GLN A 182 -19.25 -2.91 9.74
CA GLN A 182 -19.09 -2.45 11.13
C GLN A 182 -18.26 -1.16 11.21
N ILE A 183 -17.14 -1.11 10.50
CA ILE A 183 -16.25 0.05 10.50
C ILE A 183 -16.93 1.23 9.79
N SER A 184 -17.55 0.99 8.64
CA SER A 184 -18.25 2.02 7.86
C SER A 184 -19.33 2.74 8.68
N GLN A 185 -20.11 2.00 9.46
CA GLN A 185 -21.14 2.54 10.35
C GLN A 185 -20.59 3.44 11.48
N SER A 186 -19.30 3.33 11.79
CA SER A 186 -18.63 4.14 12.82
C SER A 186 -17.94 5.39 12.28
N ILE A 187 -17.86 5.54 10.95
CA ILE A 187 -17.19 6.68 10.32
C ILE A 187 -18.18 7.83 10.17
N SER A 188 -17.84 8.99 10.74
CA SER A 188 -18.52 10.23 10.39
C SER A 188 -18.00 10.78 9.07
N LEU A 189 -18.89 10.91 8.09
CA LEU A 189 -18.60 11.60 6.84
C LEU A 189 -18.73 13.10 7.08
N SER A 190 -17.66 13.84 6.78
CA SER A 190 -17.58 15.29 6.88
C SER A 190 -16.93 15.82 5.61
N GLU A 191 -17.24 17.08 5.27
CA GLU A 191 -16.54 17.78 4.20
C GLU A 191 -15.03 17.78 4.44
N PHE A 192 -14.27 17.89 3.35
CA PHE A 192 -12.83 17.97 3.41
C PHE A 192 -12.37 19.16 4.27
N ASP A 193 -11.56 18.85 5.28
CA ASP A 193 -10.87 19.82 6.14
C ASP A 193 -9.37 19.49 6.18
N VAL A 194 -8.55 20.45 5.76
CA VAL A 194 -7.09 20.32 5.75
C VAL A 194 -6.52 20.16 7.17
N HIS A 195 -7.20 20.69 8.19
CA HIS A 195 -6.80 20.51 9.59
C HIS A 195 -7.09 19.10 10.11
N ASN A 196 -7.93 18.32 9.41
CA ASN A 196 -8.24 16.93 9.72
C ASN A 196 -7.79 15.97 8.60
N LEU A 197 -6.60 16.23 8.05
CA LEU A 197 -6.04 15.45 6.94
C LEU A 197 -5.88 13.95 7.28
N TRP A 198 -5.60 13.60 8.53
CA TRP A 198 -5.47 12.21 8.95
C TRP A 198 -6.76 11.41 8.76
N ASN A 199 -7.90 11.97 9.18
CA ASN A 199 -9.20 11.33 9.02
C ASN A 199 -9.56 11.16 7.53
N PHE A 200 -9.33 12.21 6.73
CA PHE A 200 -9.52 12.17 5.29
C PHE A 200 -8.67 11.08 4.62
N LEU A 201 -7.38 11.00 4.94
CA LEU A 201 -6.46 10.02 4.36
C LEU A 201 -6.82 8.58 4.73
N ASN A 202 -7.36 8.35 5.92
CA ASN A 202 -7.80 7.02 6.34
C ASN A 202 -9.13 6.65 5.67
N ASN A 203 -10.07 7.59 5.52
CA ASN A 203 -11.32 7.38 4.77
C ASN A 203 -11.05 7.07 3.30
N ILE A 204 -10.25 7.89 2.62
CA ILE A 204 -9.95 7.68 1.20
C ILE A 204 -9.26 6.33 0.98
N TYR A 205 -8.32 5.95 1.84
CA TYR A 205 -7.63 4.66 1.72
C TYR A 205 -8.59 3.49 1.98
N PHE A 206 -9.39 3.56 3.06
CA PHE A 206 -10.38 2.53 3.42
C PHE A 206 -11.43 2.31 2.32
N TYR A 207 -12.15 3.35 1.92
CA TYR A 207 -13.24 3.23 0.95
C TYR A 207 -12.75 2.86 -0.44
N THR A 208 -11.62 3.41 -0.89
CA THR A 208 -11.04 3.05 -2.21
C THR A 208 -10.62 1.58 -2.25
N ASN A 209 -10.00 1.09 -1.18
CA ASN A 209 -9.55 -0.30 -1.08
C ASN A 209 -10.72 -1.27 -0.97
N SER A 210 -11.75 -0.93 -0.20
CA SER A 210 -12.98 -1.71 -0.11
C SER A 210 -13.70 -1.75 -1.46
N LEU A 211 -13.79 -0.62 -2.18
CA LEU A 211 -14.35 -0.57 -3.53
C LEU A 211 -13.62 -1.51 -4.50
N LEU A 212 -12.29 -1.48 -4.52
CA LEU A 212 -11.48 -2.40 -5.35
C LEU A 212 -11.72 -3.86 -4.99
N SER A 213 -11.73 -4.19 -3.70
CA SER A 213 -11.99 -5.55 -3.22
C SER A 213 -13.40 -6.01 -3.58
N TYR A 214 -14.40 -5.12 -3.54
CA TYR A 214 -15.76 -5.41 -3.99
C TYR A 214 -15.84 -5.64 -5.51
N ILE A 215 -15.19 -4.79 -6.31
CA ILE A 215 -15.14 -4.99 -7.77
C ILE A 215 -14.51 -6.36 -8.09
N ASN A 216 -13.50 -6.78 -7.32
CA ASN A 216 -12.87 -8.09 -7.45
C ASN A 216 -13.69 -9.26 -6.89
N LYS A 217 -14.87 -9.01 -6.30
CA LYS A 217 -15.74 -9.99 -5.59
C LYS A 217 -15.07 -10.61 -4.36
N ASP A 218 -14.15 -9.90 -3.72
CA ASP A 218 -13.50 -10.31 -2.47
C ASP A 218 -14.19 -9.73 -1.23
N LEU A 219 -14.91 -8.62 -1.40
CA LEU A 219 -16.01 -8.22 -0.52
C LEU A 219 -17.34 -8.55 -1.20
N LEU A 220 -18.31 -9.02 -0.42
CA LEU A 220 -19.62 -9.43 -0.94
C LEU A 220 -20.57 -8.24 -1.12
N PHE A 221 -20.45 -7.24 -0.24
CA PHE A 221 -21.26 -6.02 -0.23
C PHE A 221 -20.40 -4.83 0.20
N LEU A 222 -20.85 -3.62 -0.15
CA LEU A 222 -20.33 -2.36 0.38
C LEU A 222 -21.43 -1.71 1.22
N ASP A 223 -21.01 -0.94 2.21
CA ASP A 223 -21.89 -0.03 2.95
C ASP A 223 -22.19 1.20 2.10
N ASP A 224 -23.41 1.75 2.20
CA ASP A 224 -23.86 2.93 1.43
C ASP A 224 -23.02 4.19 1.72
N SER A 225 -22.37 4.26 2.89
CA SER A 225 -21.39 5.33 3.19
C SER A 225 -20.20 5.32 2.22
N THR A 226 -19.92 4.19 1.56
CA THR A 226 -18.86 4.11 0.54
C THR A 226 -19.21 4.97 -0.67
N GLU A 227 -20.43 4.84 -1.20
CA GLU A 227 -20.90 5.68 -2.32
C GLU A 227 -20.99 7.14 -1.86
N SER A 228 -21.59 7.39 -0.69
CA SER A 228 -21.74 8.74 -0.12
C SER A 228 -20.41 9.48 0.04
N PHE A 229 -19.36 8.79 0.50
CA PHE A 229 -18.01 9.37 0.62
C PHE A 229 -17.38 9.64 -0.75
N LEU A 230 -17.58 8.77 -1.74
CA LEU A 230 -17.01 8.97 -3.07
C LEU A 230 -17.70 10.11 -3.82
N ASP A 231 -19.00 10.30 -3.60
CA ASP A 231 -19.75 11.47 -4.08
C ASP A 231 -19.22 12.75 -3.40
N SER A 232 -19.01 12.74 -2.08
CA SER A 232 -18.46 13.91 -1.39
C SER A 232 -17.03 14.26 -1.85
N LEU A 233 -16.22 13.27 -2.24
CA LEU A 233 -14.90 13.52 -2.85
C LEU A 233 -14.98 14.28 -4.19
N ILE A 234 -16.04 14.05 -4.96
CA ILE A 234 -16.28 14.75 -6.23
C ILE A 234 -16.61 16.20 -5.95
N ASP A 235 -17.53 16.44 -5.00
CA ASP A 235 -17.96 17.78 -4.60
C ASP A 235 -16.80 18.59 -4.02
N ASP A 236 -15.98 17.97 -3.17
CA ASP A 236 -14.83 18.60 -2.51
C ASP A 236 -13.58 18.70 -3.40
N PHE A 237 -13.61 18.21 -4.65
CA PHE A 237 -12.39 18.08 -5.46
C PHE A 237 -11.62 19.40 -5.64
N ASP A 238 -12.34 20.48 -5.93
CA ASP A 238 -11.72 21.81 -6.11
C ASP A 238 -11.19 22.37 -4.79
N LYS A 239 -11.92 22.13 -3.68
CA LYS A 239 -11.50 22.49 -2.32
C LYS A 239 -10.20 21.76 -1.94
N ILE A 240 -10.14 20.45 -2.15
CA ILE A 240 -8.94 19.63 -1.93
C ILE A 240 -7.77 20.16 -2.75
N LYS A 241 -7.97 20.43 -4.04
CA LYS A 241 -6.91 20.97 -4.90
C LYS A 241 -6.38 22.32 -4.40
N SER A 242 -7.27 23.19 -3.95
CA SER A 242 -6.90 24.52 -3.45
C SER A 242 -6.17 24.49 -2.11
N LEU A 243 -6.57 23.60 -1.19
CA LEU A 243 -6.06 23.55 0.18
C LEU A 243 -4.88 22.57 0.35
N ASP A 244 -4.87 21.45 -0.36
CA ASP A 244 -3.73 20.51 -0.39
C ASP A 244 -3.63 19.75 -1.73
N TYR A 245 -3.02 20.39 -2.72
CA TYR A 245 -2.79 19.83 -4.06
C TYR A 245 -2.05 18.47 -4.07
N ARG A 246 -1.34 18.10 -3.00
CA ARG A 246 -0.62 16.82 -2.91
C ARG A 246 -1.60 15.65 -2.87
N GLN A 247 -2.84 15.86 -2.42
CA GLN A 247 -3.86 14.81 -2.35
C GLN A 247 -4.59 14.60 -3.67
N THR A 248 -4.49 15.53 -4.63
CA THR A 248 -5.23 15.49 -5.91
C THR A 248 -5.04 14.16 -6.63
N LYS A 249 -3.81 13.62 -6.72
CA LYS A 249 -3.57 12.33 -7.39
C LYS A 249 -4.36 11.18 -6.76
N LYS A 250 -4.37 11.11 -5.42
CA LYS A 250 -5.07 10.04 -4.68
C LYS A 250 -6.58 10.17 -4.86
N THR A 251 -7.11 11.40 -4.69
CA THR A 251 -8.53 11.71 -4.91
C THR A 251 -8.96 11.37 -6.34
N SER A 252 -8.18 11.74 -7.34
CA SER A 252 -8.48 11.39 -8.73
C SER A 252 -8.54 9.88 -8.94
N ILE A 253 -7.60 9.10 -8.39
CA ILE A 253 -7.62 7.64 -8.52
C ILE A 253 -8.88 7.04 -7.88
N SER A 254 -9.26 7.51 -6.68
CA SER A 254 -10.48 7.07 -6.00
C SER A 254 -11.74 7.34 -6.82
N ILE A 255 -11.87 8.55 -7.37
CA ILE A 255 -13.02 8.93 -8.21
C ILE A 255 -13.05 8.12 -9.51
N ILE A 256 -11.90 7.86 -10.15
CA ILE A 256 -11.82 7.01 -11.36
C ILE A 256 -12.38 5.62 -11.08
N LEU A 257 -11.96 5.01 -9.97
CA LEU A 257 -12.41 3.68 -9.58
C LEU A 257 -13.90 3.67 -9.25
N TYR A 258 -14.41 4.75 -8.65
CA TYR A 258 -15.83 4.94 -8.42
C TYR A 258 -16.63 5.05 -9.72
N PHE A 259 -16.19 5.86 -10.69
CA PHE A 259 -16.85 5.93 -11.99
C PHE A 259 -16.87 4.58 -12.71
N ILE A 260 -15.77 3.82 -12.64
CA ILE A 260 -15.72 2.47 -13.21
C ILE A 260 -16.70 1.54 -12.49
N TYR A 261 -16.77 1.59 -11.16
CA TYR A 261 -17.78 0.87 -10.38
C TYR A 261 -19.20 1.21 -10.83
N THR A 262 -19.53 2.51 -10.94
CA THR A 262 -20.85 2.99 -11.37
C THR A 262 -21.15 2.56 -12.80
N LYS A 263 -20.16 2.58 -13.71
CA LYS A 263 -20.28 2.07 -15.08
C LYS A 263 -20.53 0.57 -15.13
N ILE A 264 -19.91 -0.20 -14.24
CA ILE A 264 -20.13 -1.64 -14.11
C ILE A 264 -21.55 -1.94 -13.63
N LYS A 265 -22.05 -1.18 -12.66
CA LYS A 265 -23.41 -1.31 -12.09
C LYS A 265 -24.48 -0.84 -13.09
N TYR A 266 -24.23 0.28 -13.77
CA TYR A 266 -25.12 0.93 -14.71
C TYR A 266 -24.41 1.10 -16.07
N LYS A 267 -24.65 0.17 -16.99
CA LYS A 267 -23.95 0.10 -18.29
C LYS A 267 -23.98 1.41 -19.09
N ASN A 268 -25.05 2.18 -18.99
CA ASN A 268 -25.23 3.45 -19.72
C ASN A 268 -24.65 4.67 -19.00
N PHE A 269 -24.06 4.50 -17.82
CA PHE A 269 -23.47 5.62 -17.07
C PHE A 269 -22.35 6.29 -17.88
N ILE A 270 -22.34 7.61 -17.87
CA ILE A 270 -21.28 8.44 -18.42
C ILE A 270 -21.06 9.57 -17.41
N PRO A 271 -19.85 9.74 -16.85
CA PRO A 271 -19.58 10.83 -15.93
C PRO A 271 -19.76 12.18 -16.62
N GLU A 272 -20.11 13.23 -15.86
CA GLU A 272 -20.13 14.57 -16.40
C GLU A 272 -18.74 14.97 -16.91
N LYS A 273 -18.70 15.58 -18.11
CA LYS A 273 -17.45 15.87 -18.82
C LYS A 273 -16.51 16.78 -18.03
N ASN A 274 -17.06 17.82 -17.40
CA ASN A 274 -16.33 18.73 -16.51
C ASN A 274 -15.61 17.99 -15.37
N ILE A 275 -16.28 17.04 -14.70
CA ILE A 275 -15.72 16.28 -13.59
C ILE A 275 -14.68 15.28 -14.12
N LEU A 276 -14.98 14.59 -15.21
CA LEU A 276 -14.06 13.64 -15.84
C LEU A 276 -12.75 14.31 -16.28
N ASP A 277 -12.83 15.50 -16.87
CA ASP A 277 -11.66 16.28 -17.29
C ASP A 277 -10.83 16.73 -16.08
N LYS A 278 -11.48 17.22 -15.02
CA LYS A 278 -10.79 17.59 -13.75
C LYS A 278 -10.02 16.41 -13.17
N VAL A 279 -10.67 15.24 -13.08
CA VAL A 279 -10.09 14.01 -12.54
C VAL A 279 -8.96 13.49 -13.43
N TYR A 280 -9.12 13.54 -14.76
CA TYR A 280 -8.09 13.13 -15.71
C TYR A 280 -6.82 13.98 -15.59
N ILE A 281 -6.98 15.32 -15.49
CA ILE A 281 -5.87 16.26 -15.31
C ILE A 281 -5.17 16.00 -13.96
N GLY A 282 -5.95 15.80 -12.88
CA GLY A 282 -5.42 15.54 -11.54
C GLY A 282 -4.67 14.21 -11.39
N CYS A 283 -4.95 13.22 -12.24
CA CYS A 283 -4.29 11.93 -12.21
C CYS A 283 -3.00 11.92 -13.05
N ASN A 284 -1.82 11.95 -12.43
CA ASN A 284 -0.54 11.85 -13.15
C ASN A 284 -0.08 10.41 -13.44
N SER A 285 -0.92 9.41 -13.20
CA SER A 285 -0.57 8.01 -13.46
C SER A 285 -0.99 7.61 -14.87
N GLU A 286 -0.03 7.20 -15.71
CA GLU A 286 -0.29 6.76 -17.08
C GLU A 286 -1.29 5.59 -17.12
N TYR A 287 -1.12 4.62 -16.21
CA TYR A 287 -2.02 3.47 -16.08
C TYR A 287 -3.49 3.89 -15.89
N TYR A 288 -3.79 4.71 -14.89
CA TYR A 288 -5.16 5.16 -14.61
C TYR A 288 -5.72 6.09 -15.69
N ARG A 289 -4.89 6.91 -16.34
CA ARG A 289 -5.31 7.71 -17.52
C ARG A 289 -5.76 6.81 -18.67
N LYS A 290 -4.99 5.75 -18.97
CA LYS A 290 -5.37 4.76 -19.98
C LYS A 290 -6.59 3.94 -19.56
N LEU A 291 -6.75 3.69 -18.27
CA LEU A 291 -7.94 3.02 -17.73
C LEU A 291 -9.22 3.85 -17.94
N ILE A 292 -9.16 5.17 -17.70
CA ILE A 292 -10.26 6.10 -18.03
C ILE A 292 -10.61 6.01 -19.52
N ARG A 293 -9.60 6.13 -20.40
CA ARG A 293 -9.79 6.09 -21.86
C ARG A 293 -10.41 4.78 -22.34
N TYR A 294 -9.96 3.67 -21.77
CA TYR A 294 -10.49 2.35 -22.03
C TYR A 294 -11.99 2.22 -21.65
N TYR A 295 -12.41 2.82 -20.54
CA TYR A 295 -13.78 2.72 -20.04
C TYR A 295 -14.78 3.72 -20.63
N PHE A 296 -14.34 4.96 -20.89
CA PHE A 296 -15.23 6.07 -21.22
C PHE A 296 -15.02 6.67 -22.60
N TYR A 297 -13.91 6.36 -23.28
CA TYR A 297 -13.58 6.92 -24.60
C TYR A 297 -13.51 5.85 -25.72
N GLY A 298 -13.81 4.59 -25.42
CA GLY A 298 -13.80 3.51 -26.42
C GLY A 298 -12.40 3.14 -26.96
N GLU A 299 -11.33 3.56 -26.28
CA GLU A 299 -9.95 3.27 -26.68
C GLU A 299 -9.52 1.84 -26.26
N TYR A 300 -10.19 0.82 -26.81
CA TYR A 300 -9.96 -0.60 -26.47
C TYR A 300 -8.54 -1.11 -26.75
N MET A 301 -7.79 -0.40 -27.60
CA MET A 301 -6.37 -0.65 -27.88
C MET A 301 -5.49 -0.66 -26.62
N TYR A 302 -5.87 0.04 -25.55
CA TYR A 302 -5.10 0.03 -24.30
C TYR A 302 -5.24 -1.25 -23.48
N LYS A 303 -6.13 -2.19 -23.85
CA LYS A 303 -6.32 -3.43 -23.08
C LYS A 303 -5.02 -4.18 -22.82
N ASN A 304 -4.22 -4.42 -23.86
CA ASN A 304 -2.95 -5.14 -23.73
C ASN A 304 -1.95 -4.38 -22.85
N TYR A 305 -1.97 -3.04 -22.91
CA TYR A 305 -1.16 -2.22 -22.01
C TYR A 305 -1.62 -2.39 -20.55
N LEU A 306 -2.93 -2.34 -20.29
CA LEU A 306 -3.52 -2.39 -18.95
C LEU A 306 -3.42 -3.78 -18.28
N LEU A 307 -3.39 -4.85 -19.06
CA LEU A 307 -3.22 -6.23 -18.57
C LEU A 307 -1.75 -6.61 -18.35
N ASN A 308 -0.80 -5.82 -18.86
CA ASN A 308 0.62 -6.08 -18.64
C ASN A 308 1.04 -5.58 -17.26
N GLU A 309 1.42 -6.51 -16.38
CA GLU A 309 1.83 -6.21 -15.00
C GLU A 309 2.93 -5.15 -14.90
N LYS A 310 3.85 -5.09 -15.88
CA LYS A 310 4.94 -4.09 -15.91
C LYS A 310 4.45 -2.65 -15.99
N ASN A 311 3.22 -2.44 -16.47
CA ASN A 311 2.62 -1.13 -16.63
C ASN A 311 1.72 -0.75 -15.45
N MET A 312 1.40 -1.70 -14.56
CA MET A 312 0.62 -1.42 -13.36
C MET A 312 1.43 -0.58 -12.37
N THR A 313 0.76 -0.01 -11.37
CA THR A 313 1.43 0.71 -10.27
C THR A 313 2.43 -0.19 -9.55
N ASP A 314 3.52 0.37 -9.03
CA ASP A 314 4.64 -0.42 -8.45
C ASP A 314 4.21 -1.38 -7.34
N ILE A 315 3.16 -1.04 -6.57
CA ILE A 315 2.55 -1.92 -5.56
C ILE A 315 1.87 -3.17 -6.15
N ASN A 316 1.88 -3.36 -7.47
CA ASN A 316 1.26 -4.52 -8.14
C ASN A 316 2.34 -5.45 -8.73
N LEU A 317 3.51 -4.92 -9.09
CA LEU A 317 4.59 -5.68 -9.73
C LEU A 317 4.95 -6.97 -8.95
N ASN A 318 4.96 -8.10 -9.66
CA ASN A 318 5.28 -9.44 -9.16
C ASN A 318 4.43 -9.92 -7.97
N CYS A 319 3.22 -9.36 -7.81
CA CYS A 319 2.35 -9.63 -6.69
C CYS A 319 0.93 -9.99 -7.13
N ASP A 320 0.70 -11.27 -7.45
CA ASP A 320 -0.56 -11.82 -7.98
C ASP A 320 -1.81 -11.33 -7.22
N GLY A 321 -1.71 -11.23 -5.89
CA GLY A 321 -2.83 -10.84 -5.03
C GLY A 321 -3.25 -9.37 -5.13
N TYR A 322 -2.34 -8.45 -5.48
CA TYR A 322 -2.71 -7.07 -5.84
C TYR A 322 -3.03 -6.95 -7.33
N ASN A 323 -2.30 -7.68 -8.20
CA ASN A 323 -2.52 -7.69 -9.65
C ASN A 323 -3.95 -8.07 -10.02
N LYS A 324 -4.51 -9.10 -9.36
CA LYS A 324 -5.87 -9.56 -9.64
C LYS A 324 -6.90 -8.43 -9.53
N LEU A 325 -6.72 -7.46 -8.62
CA LEU A 325 -7.68 -6.37 -8.43
C LEU A 325 -7.79 -5.53 -9.70
N LEU A 326 -6.65 -5.09 -10.24
CA LEU A 326 -6.60 -4.27 -11.45
C LEU A 326 -6.94 -5.06 -12.72
N ILE A 327 -6.49 -6.32 -12.81
CA ILE A 327 -6.83 -7.22 -13.93
C ILE A 327 -8.35 -7.42 -14.00
N THR A 328 -9.00 -7.67 -12.86
CA THR A 328 -10.45 -7.84 -12.81
C THR A 328 -11.20 -6.57 -13.19
N VAL A 329 -10.70 -5.40 -12.79
CA VAL A 329 -11.22 -4.12 -13.28
C VAL A 329 -11.16 -4.10 -14.80
N VAL A 330 -10.00 -4.26 -15.43
CA VAL A 330 -9.86 -4.21 -16.90
C VAL A 330 -10.76 -5.21 -17.62
N ASN A 331 -10.89 -6.43 -17.09
CA ASN A 331 -11.69 -7.49 -17.71
C ASN A 331 -13.20 -7.27 -17.60
N LYS A 332 -13.69 -6.51 -16.60
CA LYS A 332 -15.14 -6.27 -16.44
C LYS A 332 -15.74 -5.42 -17.55
N ASN A 333 -14.96 -4.59 -18.22
CA ASN A 333 -15.43 -3.82 -19.39
C ASN A 333 -15.94 -4.74 -20.53
N LEU A 334 -15.48 -5.99 -20.62
CA LEU A 334 -15.91 -6.94 -21.66
C LEU A 334 -17.33 -7.47 -21.46
N ASN A 335 -17.89 -7.32 -20.25
CA ASN A 335 -19.23 -7.77 -19.91
C ASN A 335 -20.25 -6.62 -19.88
N LEU A 336 -19.81 -5.40 -20.16
CA LEU A 336 -20.64 -4.21 -20.28
C LEU A 336 -21.08 -4.05 -21.73
#